data_AF-A0A1B1UCL4-F1
#
_entry.id   AF-A0A1B1UCL4-F1
#
_cell.length_a   1.000
_cell.length_b   1.000
_cell.length_c   1.000
_cell.angle_alpha   90.00
_cell.angle_beta   90.00
_cell.angle_gamma   90.00
#
_symmetry.space_group_name_H-M   'P 1'
#
loop_
_entity.id
_entity.type
_entity.pdbx_description
1 polymer ?
#
loop_
_entity_poly.entity_id
_entity_poly.type
_entity_poly.pdbx_seq_one_letter_code
_entity_poly.pdbx_strand_id
1 'polypeptide(L)' 'MVVALGWVERLVAEITRQRIRRGTFNDVTELKTAINEWIEHRNQNPKPFRWTASAKSILAKHRRAKKALAIAKT' A
#
# COMPACT_ATOMS: atom_id res chain seq x y z
N MET A 1 -10.42 -1.58 -11.79
CA MET A 1 -9.88 -1.55 -10.42
C MET A 1 -8.44 -2.12 -10.47
N VAL A 2 -7.44 -1.27 -10.70
CA VAL A 2 -6.02 -1.69 -10.80
C VAL A 2 -5.24 -0.92 -9.75
N VAL A 3 -5.08 -1.52 -8.57
CA VAL A 3 -4.25 -0.97 -7.51
C VAL A 3 -2.79 -1.21 -7.92
N ALA A 4 -2.04 -0.17 -8.31
CA ALA A 4 -0.61 -0.36 -8.51
C ALA A 4 0.08 -0.53 -7.16
N LEU A 5 1.01 -1.48 -7.11
CA LEU A 5 1.89 -1.80 -5.98
C LEU A 5 2.40 -0.55 -5.25
N GLY A 6 2.81 0.49 -6.00
CA GLY A 6 3.35 1.73 -5.44
C GLY A 6 2.40 2.54 -4.56
N TRP A 7 1.08 2.39 -4.71
CA TRP A 7 0.11 3.06 -3.84
C TRP A 7 -0.01 2.37 -2.49
N VAL A 8 -0.08 1.04 -2.51
CA VAL A 8 -0.13 0.22 -1.29
C VAL A 8 1.18 0.36 -0.52
N GLU A 9 2.33 0.24 -1.21
CA GLU A 9 3.65 0.38 -0.61
C GLU A 9 3.84 1.74 0.07
N ARG A 10 3.38 2.82 -0.58
CA ARG A 10 3.48 4.18 -0.01
C ARG A 10 2.52 4.40 1.15
N LEU A 11 1.29 3.91 1.05
CA LEU A 11 0.31 3.97 2.14
C LEU A 11 0.86 3.27 3.38
N VAL A 12 1.42 2.06 3.20
CA VAL A 12 2.04 1.28 4.28
C VAL A 12 3.24 2.04 4.89
N ALA A 13 4.10 2.66 4.07
CA ALA A 13 5.20 3.46 4.59
C ALA A 13 4.71 4.69 5.38
N GLU A 14 3.65 5.35 4.91
CA GLU A 14 3.12 6.58 5.50
C GLU A 14 2.47 6.31 6.87
N ILE A 15 1.60 5.31 6.96
CA ILE A 15 0.97 4.90 8.23
C ILE A 15 2.01 4.39 9.23
N THR A 16 3.06 3.70 8.74
CA THR A 16 4.16 3.24 9.59
C THR A 16 4.88 4.40 10.25
N ARG A 17 5.19 5.46 9.49
CA ARG A 17 5.90 6.65 9.99
C ARG A 17 5.04 7.51 10.90
N GLN A 18 3.76 7.69 10.56
CA GLN A 18 2.89 8.65 11.23
C GLN A 18 2.20 8.07 12.47
N ARG A 19 1.80 6.80 12.44
CA ARG A 19 1.00 6.18 13.50
C ARG A 19 1.72 5.01 14.18
N ILE A 20 2.21 4.04 13.42
CA ILE A 20 2.69 2.76 14.00
C ILE A 20 3.99 2.94 14.81
N ARG A 21 5.00 3.64 14.29
CA ARG A 21 6.27 3.86 15.01
C ARG A 21 6.19 4.87 16.17
N ARG A 22 5.10 5.63 16.25
CA ARG A 22 4.90 6.68 17.25
C ARG A 22 3.89 6.30 18.33
N GLY A 23 3.07 5.29 18.07
CA GLY A 23 2.10 4.75 19.01
C GLY A 23 2.66 3.54 19.74
N THR A 24 2.24 3.39 20.99
CA THR A 24 2.34 2.14 21.74
C THR A 24 0.93 1.55 21.77
N PHE A 25 0.80 0.27 21.45
CA PHE A 25 -0.49 -0.42 21.41
C PHE A 25 -0.43 -1.59 22.38
N ASN A 26 -1.45 -1.74 23.21
CA ASN A 26 -1.54 -2.78 24.23
C ASN A 26 -2.05 -4.09 23.62
N ASP A 27 -2.84 -4.00 22.55
CA ASP A 27 -3.35 -5.17 21.82
C ASP A 27 -3.54 -4.91 20.32
N VAL A 28 -3.86 -5.99 19.59
CA VAL A 28 -4.05 -5.97 18.13
C VAL A 28 -5.34 -5.24 17.73
N THR A 29 -6.36 -5.24 18.57
CA THR A 29 -7.62 -4.52 18.33
C THR A 29 -7.37 -3.02 18.36
N GLU A 30 -6.62 -2.53 19.35
CA GLU A 30 -6.20 -1.14 19.46
C GLU A 30 -5.40 -0.68 18.23
N LEU A 31 -4.44 -1.52 17.79
CA LEU A 31 -3.70 -1.27 16.54
C LEU A 31 -4.63 -1.17 15.33
N LYS A 32 -5.59 -2.10 15.18
CA LYS A 32 -6.56 -2.08 14.06
C LYS A 32 -7.43 -0.83 14.09
N THR A 33 -7.92 -0.42 15.25
CA THR A 33 -8.71 0.80 15.42
C THR A 33 -7.90 2.03 15.03
N ALA A 34 -6.66 2.15 15.53
CA ALA A 34 -5.78 3.25 15.20
C ALA A 34 -5.42 3.32 13.70
N ILE A 35 -5.35 2.17 13.02
CA ILE A 35 -5.15 2.10 11.57
C ILE A 35 -6.39 2.60 10.83
N ASN A 36 -7.58 2.14 11.21
CA ASN A 36 -8.84 2.55 10.57
C ASN A 36 -9.09 4.05 10.72
N GLU A 37 -8.90 4.59 11.92
CA GLU A 37 -9.01 6.03 12.19
C GLU A 37 -8.04 6.85 11.31
N TRP A 38 -6.81 6.38 11.17
CA TRP A 38 -5.81 7.05 10.33
C TRP A 38 -6.20 7.02 8.85
N ILE A 39 -6.73 5.90 8.35
CA ILE A 39 -7.21 5.77 6.98
C ILE A 39 -8.39 6.73 6.73
N GLU A 40 -9.36 6.77 7.65
CA GLU A 40 -10.53 7.63 7.54
C GLU A 40 -10.15 9.12 7.54
N HIS A 41 -9.29 9.54 8.47
CA HIS A 41 -8.76 10.89 8.51
C HIS A 41 -7.98 11.26 7.22
N ARG A 42 -7.17 10.34 6.71
CA ARG A 42 -6.42 10.55 5.46
C ARG A 42 -7.34 10.61 4.23
N ASN A 43 -8.45 9.88 4.24
CA ASN A 43 -9.43 9.88 3.16
C ASN A 43 -10.29 11.17 3.15
N GLN A 44 -10.43 11.88 4.27
CA GLN A 44 -11.13 13.18 4.32
C GLN A 44 -10.39 14.27 3.54
N ASN A 45 -9.05 14.24 3.52
CA ASN A 45 -8.23 15.14 2.71
C ASN A 45 -7.25 14.33 1.85
N PRO A 46 -7.76 13.65 0.81
CA PRO A 46 -6.94 12.76 0.01
C PRO A 46 -5.94 13.62 -0.77
N LYS A 47 -4.65 13.53 -0.45
CA LYS A 47 -3.62 14.11 -1.33
C LYS A 47 -3.71 13.41 -2.68
N PRO A 48 -4.15 14.09 -3.76
CA PRO A 48 -4.30 13.44 -5.04
C PRO A 48 -2.90 13.13 -5.57
N PHE A 49 -2.56 11.84 -5.62
CA PHE A 49 -1.31 11.42 -6.23
C PHE A 49 -1.55 11.19 -7.72
N ARG A 50 -0.87 11.99 -8.55
CA ARG A 50 -0.98 11.89 -10.00
C ARG A 50 -0.18 10.68 -10.46
N TRP A 51 -0.89 9.66 -10.91
CA TRP A 51 -0.29 8.45 -11.45
C TRP A 51 0.45 8.77 -12.76
N THR A 52 1.77 8.55 -12.82
CA THR A 52 2.59 8.76 -14.04
C THR A 52 2.92 7.47 -14.80
N ALA A 53 2.73 6.29 -14.22
CA ALA A 53 3.06 5.03 -14.88
C ALA A 53 2.01 4.62 -15.93
N SER A 54 2.39 4.49 -17.19
CA SER A 54 1.45 4.07 -18.25
C SER A 54 0.95 2.64 -18.05
N ALA A 55 -0.26 2.33 -18.53
CA ALA A 55 -0.84 0.98 -18.47
C ALA A 55 0.10 -0.10 -19.04
N LYS A 56 0.82 0.23 -20.12
CA LYS A 56 1.83 -0.64 -20.75
C LYS A 56 2.96 -1.02 -19.79
N SER A 57 3.42 -0.08 -18.96
CA SER A 57 4.50 -0.33 -17.98
C SER A 57 4.07 -1.29 -16.87
N ILE A 58 2.80 -1.22 -16.44
CA ILE A 58 2.21 -2.09 -15.42
C ILE A 58 2.09 -3.51 -15.95
N LEU A 59 1.54 -3.67 -17.16
CA LEU A 59 1.38 -4.98 -17.79
C LEU A 59 2.74 -5.66 -18.02
N ALA A 60 3.77 -4.90 -18.39
CA ALA A 60 5.13 -5.42 -18.52
C ALA A 60 5.72 -5.89 -17.18
N LYS A 61 5.43 -5.20 -16.06
CA LYS A 61 5.84 -5.65 -14.72
C LYS A 61 5.07 -6.90 -14.28
N HIS A 62 3.74 -6.92 -14.49
CA HIS A 62 2.89 -8.07 -14.18
C HIS A 62 3.35 -9.33 -14.92
N ARG A 63 3.64 -9.22 -16.22
CA ARG A 63 4.16 -10.33 -17.03
C ARG A 63 5.50 -10.85 -16.52
N ARG A 64 6.41 -9.96 -16.09
CA ARG A 64 7.70 -10.34 -15.49
C ARG A 64 7.52 -11.09 -14.17
N ALA A 65 6.68 -10.58 -13.28
CA ALA A 65 6.37 -11.24 -12.01
C ALA A 65 5.75 -12.64 -12.22
N LYS A 66 4.80 -12.77 -13.16
CA LYS A 66 4.20 -14.06 -13.51
C LYS A 66 5.22 -15.05 -14.05
N LYS A 67 6.17 -14.59 -14.89
CA LYS A 67 7.26 -15.44 -15.39
C LYS A 67 8.20 -15.89 -14.27
N ALA A 68 8.59 -14.98 -13.37
CA ALA A 68 9.42 -15.31 -12.22
C ALA A 68 8.75 -16.33 -11.29
N LEU A 69 7.43 -16.18 -11.05
CA LEU A 69 6.66 -17.14 -10.26
C LEU A 69 6.59 -18.53 -10.91
N ALA A 70 6.49 -18.60 -12.24
CA ALA A 70 6.49 -19.88 -12.95
C ALA A 70 7.85 -20.59 -12.83
N ILE A 71 8.95 -19.83 -12.91
CA ILE A 71 10.31 -20.38 -12.74
C ILE A 71 10.55 -20.86 -11.32
N ALA A 72 10.11 -20.11 -10.30
CA ALA A 72 10.27 -20.48 -8.89
C ALA A 72 9.40 -21.67 -8.43
N LYS A 73 8.46 -22.12 -9.27
CA LYS A 73 7.61 -23.30 -9.03
C LYS A 73 8.13 -24.58 -9.70
N THR A 74 9.25 -24.49 -10.41
CA THR A 74 9.97 -25.62 -11.02
C THR A 74 11.13 -26.00 -10.12
#